data_AF-A0A7W7Q686-F1
#
_entry.id   AF-A0A7W7Q686-F1
#
_cell.length_a   1.000
_cell.length_b   1.000
_cell.length_c   1.000
_cell.angle_alpha   90.00
_cell.angle_beta   90.00
_cell.angle_gamma   90.00
#
_symmetry.space_group_name_H-M   'P 1'
#
loop_
_entity.id
_entity.type
_entity.pdbx_description
1 polymer ?
#
loop_
_entity_poly.entity_id
_entity_poly.type
_entity_poly.pdbx_seq_one_letter_code
_entity_poly.pdbx_strand_id
1 'polypeptide(L)'
;MTDALIASMRRAVEAAPDDVVLRLHLAELLVGAGKGDDAVTHLGVVLAADPGNGKAHSLMTRAVGGAPDHQDFDWQAAENDLRA
;
A
#
# COMPACT_ATOMS: atom_id res chain seq x y z
N MET A 1 9.25 -3.39 -18.74
CA MET A 1 10.57 -3.11 -18.10
C MET A 1 10.43 -2.86 -16.60
N THR A 2 9.34 -2.20 -16.16
CA THR A 2 9.04 -1.90 -14.75
C THR A 2 8.91 -3.13 -13.84
N ASP A 3 8.35 -4.24 -14.33
CA ASP A 3 8.18 -5.45 -13.50
C ASP A 3 9.50 -6.10 -13.06
N ALA A 4 10.52 -6.14 -13.93
CA ALA A 4 11.83 -6.69 -13.57
C ALA A 4 12.53 -5.84 -12.50
N LEU A 5 12.36 -4.51 -12.58
CA LEU A 5 12.88 -3.59 -11.57
C LEU A 5 12.17 -3.80 -10.23
N ILE A 6 10.84 -3.91 -10.23
CA ILE A 6 10.05 -4.19 -9.01
C ILE A 6 10.48 -5.52 -8.39
N ALA A 7 10.68 -6.56 -9.19
CA ALA A 7 11.17 -7.85 -8.69
C ALA A 7 12.57 -7.75 -8.06
N SER A 8 13.47 -6.97 -8.65
CA SER A 8 14.78 -6.69 -8.07
C SER A 8 14.69 -5.93 -6.74
N MET A 9 13.82 -4.91 -6.68
CA MET A 9 13.59 -4.12 -5.47
C MET A 9 12.95 -4.93 -4.34
N ARG A 10 12.04 -5.86 -4.65
CA ARG A 10 11.47 -6.78 -3.65
C ARG A 10 12.55 -7.64 -3.00
N ARG A 11 13.42 -8.25 -3.80
CA ARG A 11 14.57 -9.02 -3.28
C ARG A 11 15.51 -8.18 -2.42
N ALA A 12 15.70 -6.91 -2.78
CA ALA A 12 16.51 -6.00 -1.97
C ALA A 12 15.86 -5.73 -0.59
N VAL A 13 14.54 -5.49 -0.56
CA VAL A 13 13.79 -5.33 0.70
C VAL A 13 13.76 -6.61 1.53
N GLU A 14 13.69 -7.78 0.90
CA GLU A 14 13.80 -9.07 1.60
C GLU A 14 15.18 -9.26 2.25
N ALA A 15 16.24 -8.80 1.58
CA ALA A 15 17.61 -8.86 2.12
C ALA A 15 17.88 -7.84 3.24
N ALA A 16 17.16 -6.70 3.22
CA ALA A 16 17.28 -5.63 4.21
C ALA A 16 15.90 -5.21 4.71
N PRO A 17 15.23 -6.04 5.53
CA PRO A 17 13.85 -5.80 5.94
C PRO A 17 13.70 -4.55 6.81
N ASP A 18 14.75 -4.09 7.48
CA ASP A 18 14.69 -2.91 8.35
C ASP A 18 15.05 -1.61 7.61
N ASP A 19 15.42 -1.68 6.33
CA ASP A 19 15.71 -0.52 5.52
C ASP A 19 14.40 0.16 5.05
N VAL A 20 13.96 1.11 5.85
CA VAL A 20 12.75 1.91 5.61
C VAL A 20 12.85 2.72 4.31
N VAL A 21 14.04 3.22 3.97
CA VAL A 21 14.25 4.01 2.75
C VAL A 21 14.09 3.13 1.52
N LEU A 22 14.61 1.91 1.56
CA LEU A 22 14.44 0.93 0.49
C LEU A 22 12.98 0.51 0.30
N ARG A 23 12.24 0.34 1.41
CA ARG A 23 10.79 0.09 1.38
C ARG A 23 10.02 1.25 0.75
N LEU A 24 10.39 2.49 1.05
CA LEU A 24 9.76 3.68 0.47
C LEU A 24 9.98 3.75 -1.05
N HIS A 25 11.18 3.44 -1.54
CA HIS A 25 11.46 3.40 -2.98
C HIS A 25 10.68 2.30 -3.69
N LEU A 26 10.58 1.10 -3.09
CA LEU A 26 9.74 0.03 -3.64
C LEU A 26 8.27 0.45 -3.69
N ALA A 27 7.74 1.07 -2.64
CA ALA A 27 6.37 1.58 -2.61
C ALA A 27 6.11 2.60 -3.72
N GLU A 28 7.03 3.53 -3.95
CA GLU A 28 6.93 4.53 -5.02
C GLU A 28 6.83 3.87 -6.41
N LEU A 29 7.64 2.83 -6.66
CA LEU A 29 7.58 2.06 -7.91
C LEU A 29 6.26 1.31 -8.06
N LEU A 30 5.73 0.74 -6.97
CA LEU A 30 4.46 0.03 -6.96
C LEU A 30 3.28 0.98 -7.27
N VAL A 31 3.25 2.17 -6.66
CA VAL A 31 2.27 3.21 -6.97
C VAL A 31 2.36 3.63 -8.44
N GLY A 32 3.57 3.85 -8.97
CA GLY A 32 3.78 4.18 -10.38
C GLY A 32 3.33 3.07 -11.36
N ALA A 33 3.34 1.82 -10.90
CA ALA A 33 2.89 0.66 -11.68
C ALA A 33 1.40 0.32 -11.49
N GLY A 34 0.64 1.13 -10.76
CA GLY A 34 -0.78 0.87 -10.46
C GLY A 34 -1.04 -0.26 -9.46
N LYS A 35 0.01 -0.76 -8.78
CA LYS A 35 -0.08 -1.82 -7.77
C LYS A 35 -0.28 -1.21 -6.38
N GLY A 36 -1.38 -0.46 -6.22
CA GLY A 36 -1.70 0.31 -5.02
C GLY A 36 -1.76 -0.55 -3.75
N ASP A 37 -2.43 -1.70 -3.81
CA ASP A 37 -2.62 -2.60 -2.65
C ASP A 37 -1.27 -3.08 -2.06
N ASP A 38 -0.34 -3.47 -2.93
CA ASP A 38 1.01 -3.86 -2.51
C ASP A 38 1.78 -2.67 -1.92
N ALA A 39 1.63 -1.49 -2.52
CA ALA A 39 2.29 -0.28 -2.04
C ALA A 39 1.84 0.10 -0.62
N VAL A 40 0.54 -0.04 -0.32
CA VAL A 40 -0.04 0.26 1.00
C VAL A 40 0.67 -0.52 2.11
N THR A 41 0.98 -1.80 1.88
CA THR A 41 1.69 -2.63 2.87
C THR A 41 3.09 -2.07 3.16
N HIS A 42 3.84 -1.68 2.13
CA HIS A 42 5.17 -1.10 2.31
C HIS A 42 5.12 0.29 2.94
N LEU A 43 4.14 1.12 2.56
CA LEU A 43 3.95 2.47 3.11
C LEU A 43 3.55 2.45 4.58
N GLY A 44 2.73 1.48 5.00
CA GLY A 44 2.38 1.29 6.40
C GLY A 44 3.61 1.06 7.28
N VAL A 45 4.57 0.26 6.82
CA VAL A 45 5.84 0.06 7.54
C VAL A 45 6.67 1.35 7.60
N VAL A 46 6.75 2.10 6.50
CA VAL A 46 7.47 3.37 6.47
C VAL A 46 6.87 4.37 7.46
N LEU A 47 5.54 4.51 7.47
CA LEU A 47 4.83 5.43 8.35
C LEU A 47 4.84 4.99 9.82
N ALA A 48 4.95 3.70 10.10
CA ALA A 48 5.14 3.22 11.46
C ALA A 48 6.52 3.61 12.01
N ALA A 49 7.56 3.60 11.18
CA ALA A 49 8.92 4.00 11.56
C ALA A 49 9.11 5.53 11.57
N ASP A 50 8.51 6.23 10.59
CA ASP A 50 8.55 7.68 10.44
C ASP A 50 7.15 8.23 10.14
N PRO A 51 6.34 8.51 11.18
CA PRO A 51 4.98 9.04 11.00
C PRO A 51 4.93 10.41 10.30
N GLY A 52 6.04 11.16 10.31
CA GLY A 52 6.17 12.48 9.70
C GLY A 52 6.55 12.45 8.22
N ASN A 53 6.70 11.27 7.63
CA ASN A 53 7.17 11.11 6.27
C ASN A 53 6.16 11.62 5.23
N GLY A 54 6.27 12.90 4.84
CA GLY A 54 5.35 13.53 3.89
C GLY A 54 5.29 12.86 2.52
N LYS A 55 6.41 12.25 2.07
CA LYS A 55 6.44 11.48 0.82
C LYS A 55 5.62 10.21 0.96
N ALA A 56 5.76 9.46 2.05
CA ALA A 56 4.98 8.26 2.30
C ALA A 56 3.48 8.56 2.40
N HIS A 57 3.08 9.64 3.09
CA HIS A 57 1.68 10.11 3.09
C HIS A 57 1.15 10.39 1.69
N SER A 58 1.91 11.14 0.88
CA SER A 58 1.53 11.48 -0.49
C SER A 58 1.38 10.23 -1.38
N LEU A 59 2.27 9.25 -1.21
CA LEU A 59 2.18 7.96 -1.91
C LEU A 59 1.00 7.12 -1.42
N MET A 60 0.69 7.15 -0.12
CA MET A 60 -0.44 6.42 0.47
C MET A 60 -1.75 6.93 -0.09
N THR A 61 -1.96 8.25 -0.12
CA THR A 61 -3.15 8.87 -0.73
C THR A 61 -3.33 8.44 -2.18
N ARG A 62 -2.24 8.39 -2.96
CA ARG A 62 -2.29 7.93 -4.36
C ARG A 62 -2.57 6.43 -4.48
N ALA A 63 -2.01 5.63 -3.59
CA ALA A 63 -2.19 4.18 -3.57
C ALA A 63 -3.65 3.80 -3.27
N VAL A 64 -4.27 4.44 -2.28
CA VAL A 64 -5.67 4.18 -1.88
C VAL A 64 -6.68 4.87 -2.78
N GLY A 65 -6.34 6.04 -3.34
CA GLY A 65 -7.24 6.77 -4.25
C GLY A 65 -7.47 6.08 -5.59
N GLY A 66 -6.65 5.07 -5.93
CA GLY A 66 -6.85 4.19 -7.08
C GLY A 66 -7.39 2.81 -6.74
N ALA A 67 -7.62 2.50 -5.46
CA ALA A 67 -8.20 1.23 -5.06
C ALA A 67 -9.65 1.15 -5.57
N PRO A 68 -10.11 -0.01 -6.09
CA PRO A 68 -11.51 -0.18 -6.41
C PRO A 68 -12.32 0.09 -5.15
N ASP A 69 -13.35 0.91 -5.33
CA ASP A 69 -14.37 1.27 -4.35
C ASP A 69 -14.58 0.10 -3.39
N HIS A 70 -14.26 0.32 -2.11
CA HIS A 70 -14.50 -0.66 -1.06
C HIS A 70 -15.97 -1.03 -1.24
N GLN A 71 -16.26 -2.25 -1.73
CA GLN A 71 -17.62 -2.64 -2.09
C GLN A 71 -18.52 -2.18 -0.95
N ASP A 72 -19.46 -1.27 -1.27
CA ASP A 72 -20.42 -0.73 -0.30
C ASP A 72 -21.14 -1.92 0.31
N PHE A 73 -20.60 -2.43 1.42
CA PHE A 73 -21.16 -3.56 2.11
C PHE A 73 -22.46 -3.06 2.70
N ASP A 74 -23.56 -3.67 2.27
CA ASP A 74 -24.89 -3.27 2.70
C ASP A 74 -25.10 -3.67 4.17
N TRP A 75 -24.64 -2.79 5.07
CA TRP A 75 -24.79 -2.95 6.51
C TRP A 75 -26.27 -2.94 6.92
N GLN A 76 -27.17 -2.33 6.13
CA GLN A 76 -28.60 -2.34 6.43
C GLN A 76 -29.22 -3.70 6.15
N ALA A 77 -28.84 -4.36 5.05
CA ALA A 77 -29.27 -5.73 4.78
C ALA A 77 -28.79 -6.69 5.87
N ALA A 78 -27.52 -6.60 6.27
CA ALA A 78 -26.95 -7.44 7.34
C ALA A 78 -27.65 -7.22 8.70
N GLU A 79 -28.06 -5.99 9.02
CA GLU A 79 -28.79 -5.69 10.25
C GLU A 79 -30.22 -6.26 10.24
N ASN A 80 -30.90 -6.25 9.10
CA ASN A 80 -32.25 -6.81 8.97
C ASN A 80 -32.27 -8.34 9.15
N ASP A 81 -31.28 -9.06 8.60
CA ASP A 81 -31.16 -10.51 8.75
C ASP A 81 -30.92 -10.95 10.20
N LEU A 82 -30.24 -10.13 11.01
CA LEU A 82 -30.02 -10.41 12.44
C LEU A 82 -31.27 -10.19 13.30
N ARG A 83 -32.25 -9.43 12.80
CA ARG A 83 -33.49 -9.11 13.52
C ARG A 83 -34.66 -10.07 13.18
N ALA A 84 -34.50 -10.94 12.19
CA ALA A 84 -35.50 -11.94 11.77
C ALA A 84 -35.35 -13.26 12.55
#